data_AF-A0A1F2VZS8-F1
#
_entry.id   AF-A0A1F2VZS8-F1
#
_cell.length_a   1.000
_cell.length_b   1.000
_cell.length_c   1.000
_cell.angle_alpha   90.00
_cell.angle_beta   90.00
_cell.angle_gamma   90.00
#
_symmetry.space_group_name_H-M   'P 1'
#
loop_
_entity.id
_entity.type
_entity.pdbx_description
1 polymer ?
#
loop_
_entity_poly.entity_id
_entity_poly.type
_entity_poly.pdbx_seq_one_letter_code
_entity_poly.pdbx_strand_id
1 'polypeptide(L)'
;MAKPTKYATLICTIVSVLALTGIITGILMSKPLLIVIFLIPTVAYEVYRTEGPSTVWASWILLIVLILEIVLIAANINFDLASFFGESEKFVAGYTVPLGDIKIVGPIVMAILSIILFVRTRGRYTKWLAAVIFITCFAIVYAINPEIFKNLLGLAVNRGIESI
;
A
#
# COMPACT_ATOMS: atom_id res chain seq x y z
N MET A 1 -20.23 15.78 -7.57
CA MET A 1 -21.27 16.20 -6.61
C MET A 1 -20.74 15.77 -5.26
N ALA A 2 -20.42 16.71 -4.36
CA ALA A 2 -19.67 16.39 -3.15
C ALA A 2 -20.44 15.40 -2.26
N LYS A 3 -19.82 14.26 -1.94
CA LYS A 3 -20.43 13.25 -1.07
C LYS A 3 -20.65 13.76 0.36
N PRO A 4 -21.72 13.33 1.04
CA PRO A 4 -22.07 13.82 2.37
C PRO A 4 -20.98 13.48 3.39
N THR A 5 -20.55 14.48 4.16
CA THR A 5 -19.43 14.37 5.12
C THR A 5 -19.87 14.15 6.57
N LYS A 6 -21.18 14.11 6.84
CA LYS A 6 -21.76 14.06 8.20
C LYS A 6 -21.19 12.92 9.06
N TYR A 7 -20.99 11.74 8.47
CA TYR A 7 -20.41 10.56 9.15
C TYR A 7 -18.99 10.22 8.70
N ALA A 8 -18.39 11.04 7.84
CA ALA A 8 -17.11 10.71 7.21
C ALA A 8 -15.98 10.58 8.22
N THR A 9 -15.93 11.47 9.23
CA THR A 9 -14.93 11.38 10.30
C THR A 9 -15.04 10.07 11.06
N LEU A 10 -16.26 9.71 11.49
CA LEU A 10 -16.50 8.50 12.26
C LEU A 10 -16.12 7.24 11.47
N ILE A 11 -16.48 7.17 10.19
CA ILE A 11 -16.08 6.06 9.31
C ILE A 11 -14.56 6.02 9.15
N CYS A 12 -13.90 7.16 8.89
CA CYS A 12 -12.43 7.23 8.77
C CYS A 12 -11.74 6.70 10.03
N THR A 13 -12.21 7.11 11.21
CA THR A 13 -11.64 6.67 12.48
C THR A 13 -11.81 5.16 12.65
N ILE A 14 -13.00 4.62 12.39
CA ILE A 14 -13.27 3.18 12.50
C ILE A 14 -12.36 2.38 11.56
N VAL A 15 -12.28 2.74 10.28
CA VAL A 15 -11.44 2.01 9.31
C VAL A 15 -9.95 2.17 9.61
N SER A 16 -9.52 3.31 10.17
CA SER A 16 -8.13 3.51 10.61
C SER A 16 -7.80 2.61 11.80
N VAL A 17 -8.70 2.50 12.79
CA VAL A 17 -8.54 1.60 13.93
C VAL A 17 -8.50 0.16 13.47
N LEU A 18 -9.38 -0.24 12.54
CA LEU A 18 -9.36 -1.58 11.95
C LEU A 18 -8.03 -1.86 11.25
N ALA A 19 -7.56 -0.96 10.38
CA ALA A 19 -6.27 -1.11 9.73
C ALA A 19 -5.12 -1.25 10.75
N LEU A 20 -5.12 -0.42 11.79
CA LEU A 20 -4.11 -0.48 12.86
C LEU A 20 -4.16 -1.82 13.61
N THR A 21 -5.34 -2.33 13.95
CA THR A 21 -5.47 -3.66 14.58
C THR A 21 -4.98 -4.78 13.67
N GLY A 22 -5.24 -4.67 12.36
CA GLY A 22 -4.71 -5.57 11.35
C GLY A 22 -3.19 -5.57 11.29
N ILE A 23 -2.58 -4.38 11.30
CA ILE A 23 -1.12 -4.21 11.34
C ILE A 23 -0.53 -4.88 12.60
N ILE A 24 -1.05 -4.54 13.78
CA ILE A 24 -0.52 -5.06 15.06
C ILE A 24 -0.63 -6.59 15.10
N THR A 25 -1.82 -7.12 14.83
CA THR A 25 -2.07 -8.58 14.88
C THR A 25 -1.30 -9.32 13.79
N GLY A 26 -1.26 -8.79 12.57
CA GLY A 26 -0.55 -9.40 11.45
C GLY A 26 0.96 -9.44 11.64
N ILE A 27 1.57 -8.40 12.22
CA ILE A 27 3.00 -8.39 12.56
C ILE A 27 3.29 -9.37 13.70
N LEU A 28 2.51 -9.33 14.79
CA LEU A 28 2.71 -10.22 15.95
C LEU A 28 2.57 -11.70 15.60
N MET A 29 1.67 -12.02 14.66
CA MET A 29 1.45 -13.40 14.20
C MET A 29 2.27 -13.77 12.96
N SER A 30 3.07 -12.85 12.42
CA SER A 30 3.81 -13.00 11.15
C SER A 30 2.93 -13.48 9.99
N LYS A 31 1.69 -12.96 9.91
CA LYS A 31 0.70 -13.28 8.88
C LYS A 31 0.35 -12.02 8.08
N PRO A 32 1.05 -11.77 6.95
CA PRO A 32 0.78 -10.62 6.08
C PRO A 32 -0.69 -10.56 5.61
N LEU A 33 -1.30 -11.72 5.38
CA LEU A 33 -2.70 -11.82 4.94
C LEU A 33 -3.68 -11.11 5.89
N LEU A 34 -3.43 -11.14 7.21
CA LEU A 34 -4.28 -10.44 8.18
C LEU A 34 -4.22 -8.92 7.97
N ILE A 35 -3.03 -8.37 7.72
CA ILE A 35 -2.85 -6.94 7.47
C ILE A 35 -3.64 -6.52 6.23
N VAL A 36 -3.56 -7.32 5.16
CA VAL A 36 -4.25 -7.04 3.89
C VAL A 36 -5.77 -7.16 4.03
N ILE A 37 -6.29 -8.15 4.75
CA ILE A 37 -7.74 -8.31 4.97
C ILE A 37 -8.31 -7.12 5.75
N PHE A 38 -7.63 -6.68 6.81
CA PHE A 38 -8.06 -5.54 7.61
C PHE A 38 -7.92 -4.20 6.87
N LEU A 39 -7.15 -4.15 5.78
CA LEU A 39 -7.05 -2.98 4.90
C LEU A 39 -8.24 -2.83 3.95
N ILE A 40 -9.01 -3.90 3.70
CA ILE A 40 -10.15 -3.91 2.76
C ILE A 40 -11.17 -2.79 3.05
N PRO A 41 -11.66 -2.59 4.30
CA PRO A 41 -12.65 -1.55 4.58
C PRO A 41 -12.14 -0.14 4.26
N THR A 42 -10.84 0.12 4.50
CA THR A 42 -10.18 1.40 4.21
C THR A 42 -10.16 1.67 2.71
N VAL A 43 -9.73 0.68 1.91
CA VAL A 43 -9.66 0.80 0.46
C VAL A 43 -11.04 0.87 -0.18
N ALA A 44 -11.98 0.05 0.27
CA ALA A 44 -13.37 0.10 -0.20
C ALA A 44 -14.01 1.48 0.07
N TYR A 45 -13.75 2.05 1.26
CA TYR A 45 -14.24 3.39 1.57
C TYR A 45 -13.56 4.45 0.71
N GLU A 46 -12.25 4.33 0.45
CA GLU A 46 -11.50 5.23 -0.44
C GLU A 46 -12.08 5.24 -1.87
N VAL A 47 -12.33 4.07 -2.46
CA VAL A 47 -12.97 3.94 -3.79
C VAL A 47 -14.35 4.61 -3.79
N TYR A 48 -15.14 4.39 -2.74
CA TYR A 48 -16.44 5.02 -2.64
C TYR A 48 -16.34 6.55 -2.68
N ARG A 49 -15.42 7.16 -1.94
CA ARG A 49 -15.40 8.63 -1.75
C ARG A 49 -14.47 9.41 -2.65
N THR A 50 -13.66 8.73 -3.44
CA THR A 50 -12.74 9.43 -4.35
C THR A 50 -13.55 10.08 -5.47
N GLU A 51 -13.27 11.36 -5.70
CA GLU A 51 -13.89 12.17 -6.76
C GLU A 51 -12.79 12.74 -7.67
N GLY A 52 -13.06 12.77 -8.98
CA GLY A 52 -12.14 13.24 -10.02
C GLY A 52 -11.73 12.14 -11.01
N PRO A 53 -11.62 12.40 -12.33
CA PRO A 53 -11.42 11.35 -13.31
C PRO A 53 -10.12 10.57 -13.08
N SER A 54 -8.98 11.24 -12.89
CA SER A 54 -7.69 10.57 -12.66
C SER A 54 -7.60 9.86 -11.29
N THR A 55 -8.21 10.41 -10.25
CA THR A 55 -8.17 9.88 -8.88
C THR A 55 -9.14 8.70 -8.71
N VAL A 56 -10.30 8.74 -9.36
CA VAL A 56 -11.25 7.61 -9.41
C VAL A 56 -10.57 6.39 -10.01
N TRP A 57 -9.91 6.54 -11.16
CA TRP A 57 -9.12 5.44 -11.74
C TRP A 57 -8.04 4.93 -10.79
N ALA A 58 -7.27 5.84 -10.15
CA ALA A 58 -6.26 5.43 -9.18
C ALA A 58 -6.85 4.63 -8.00
N SER A 59 -8.03 5.03 -7.48
CA SER A 59 -8.70 4.32 -6.38
C SER A 59 -9.20 2.93 -6.80
N TRP A 60 -9.75 2.78 -8.02
CA TRP A 60 -10.18 1.48 -8.53
C TRP A 60 -9.01 0.55 -8.80
N ILE A 61 -7.91 1.06 -9.38
CA ILE A 61 -6.69 0.28 -9.58
C ILE A 61 -6.15 -0.16 -8.21
N LEU A 62 -6.18 0.71 -7.20
CA LEU A 62 -5.75 0.37 -5.84
C LEU A 62 -6.55 -0.82 -5.28
N LEU A 63 -7.87 -0.83 -5.46
CA LEU A 63 -8.71 -1.96 -5.05
C LEU A 63 -8.40 -3.25 -5.83
N ILE A 64 -8.19 -3.17 -7.14
CA ILE A 64 -7.83 -4.32 -7.96
C ILE A 64 -6.50 -4.92 -7.49
N VAL A 65 -5.49 -4.07 -7.24
CA VAL A 65 -4.19 -4.50 -6.74
C VAL A 65 -4.33 -5.14 -5.36
N LEU A 66 -5.16 -4.59 -4.47
CA LEU A 66 -5.44 -5.19 -3.16
C LEU A 66 -6.04 -6.60 -3.31
N ILE A 67 -7.01 -6.79 -4.21
CA ILE A 67 -7.64 -8.10 -4.43
C ILE A 67 -6.61 -9.09 -4.99
N LEU A 68 -5.78 -8.67 -5.96
CA LEU A 68 -4.71 -9.51 -6.49
C LEU A 68 -3.71 -9.90 -5.40
N GLU A 69 -3.36 -8.95 -4.52
CA GLU A 69 -2.45 -9.20 -3.40
C GLU A 69 -3.00 -10.25 -2.44
N ILE A 70 -4.30 -10.18 -2.12
CA ILE A 70 -4.98 -11.21 -1.31
C ILE A 70 -4.85 -12.58 -1.97
N VAL A 71 -5.09 -12.67 -3.28
CA VAL A 71 -4.99 -13.93 -4.03
C VAL A 71 -3.55 -14.46 -4.03
N LEU A 72 -2.55 -13.62 -4.29
CA LEU A 72 -1.14 -14.01 -4.32
C LEU A 72 -0.65 -14.51 -2.95
N ILE A 73 -0.99 -13.81 -1.87
CA ILE A 73 -0.63 -14.23 -0.52
C ILE A 73 -1.39 -15.49 -0.11
N ALA A 74 -2.71 -15.56 -0.35
CA ALA A 74 -3.53 -16.71 0.06
C ALA A 74 -3.20 -17.99 -0.71
N ALA A 75 -2.89 -17.88 -2.00
CA ALA A 75 -2.43 -19.01 -2.83
C ALA A 75 -0.96 -19.38 -2.58
N ASN A 76 -0.26 -18.62 -1.73
CA ASN A 76 1.16 -18.77 -1.42
C ASN A 76 2.05 -18.87 -2.67
N ILE A 77 1.73 -18.12 -3.71
CA ILE A 77 2.48 -18.10 -4.96
C ILE A 77 3.73 -17.27 -4.74
N ASN A 78 4.87 -17.93 -4.49
CA ASN A 78 6.17 -17.29 -4.44
C ASN A 78 6.71 -17.30 -5.87
N PHE A 79 6.52 -16.21 -6.60
CA PHE A 79 7.17 -16.05 -7.90
C PHE A 79 8.38 -15.16 -7.68
N ASP A 80 9.56 -15.78 -7.69
CA ASP A 80 10.81 -15.08 -7.52
C ASP A 80 11.12 -14.30 -8.81
N LEU A 81 10.96 -12.98 -8.75
CA LEU A 81 11.29 -12.12 -9.87
C LEU A 81 12.79 -12.19 -10.18
N ALA A 82 13.63 -12.52 -9.20
CA ALA A 82 15.05 -12.71 -9.41
C ALA A 82 15.33 -13.94 -10.28
N SER A 83 14.66 -15.07 -10.02
CA SER A 83 14.83 -16.28 -10.84
C SER A 83 14.28 -16.08 -12.26
N PHE A 84 13.22 -15.27 -12.42
CA PHE A 84 12.63 -14.99 -13.72
C PHE A 84 13.49 -14.05 -14.58
N PHE A 85 14.11 -13.03 -13.98
CA PHE A 85 15.01 -12.11 -14.67
C PHE A 85 16.46 -12.57 -14.70
N GLY A 86 16.82 -13.62 -13.94
CA GLY A 86 18.20 -14.12 -13.82
C GLY A 86 19.12 -13.23 -13.00
N GLU A 87 18.58 -12.21 -12.32
CA GLU A 87 19.33 -11.19 -11.58
C GLU A 87 18.65 -10.95 -10.23
N SER A 88 19.41 -10.94 -9.13
CA SER A 88 18.87 -10.64 -7.79
C SER A 88 18.45 -9.19 -7.62
N GLU A 89 18.98 -8.32 -8.47
CA GLU A 89 18.72 -6.89 -8.44
C GLU A 89 18.67 -6.37 -9.87
N LYS A 90 17.73 -5.47 -10.15
CA LYS A 90 17.58 -4.89 -11.48
C LYS A 90 17.87 -3.42 -11.45
N PHE A 91 18.71 -2.96 -12.38
CA PHE A 91 18.99 -1.55 -12.55
C PHE A 91 17.81 -0.87 -13.26
N VAL A 92 17.06 -0.03 -12.54
CA VAL A 92 15.91 0.72 -13.07
C VAL A 92 16.10 2.20 -12.76
N ALA A 93 16.15 3.02 -13.81
CA ALA A 93 16.24 4.49 -13.71
C ALA A 93 17.37 5.00 -12.81
N GLY A 94 18.56 4.38 -12.87
CA GLY A 94 19.74 4.84 -12.13
C GLY A 94 19.99 4.11 -10.79
N TYR A 95 19.12 3.17 -10.40
CA TYR A 95 19.19 2.51 -9.10
C TYR A 95 19.04 1.00 -9.22
N THR A 96 19.79 0.30 -8.38
CA THR A 96 19.71 -1.15 -8.22
C THR A 96 18.54 -1.48 -7.29
N VAL A 97 17.48 -2.06 -7.85
CA VAL A 97 16.27 -2.43 -7.11
C VAL A 97 16.32 -3.94 -6.85
N PRO A 98 16.30 -4.39 -5.58
CA PRO A 98 16.26 -5.82 -5.29
C PRO A 98 14.97 -6.42 -5.86
N LEU A 99 15.12 -7.45 -6.70
CA LEU A 99 14.00 -8.20 -7.24
C LEU A 99 13.52 -9.16 -6.16
N GLY A 100 12.55 -8.71 -5.37
CA GLY A 100 11.91 -9.51 -4.33
C GLY A 100 10.80 -10.42 -4.88
N ASP A 101 10.14 -11.12 -3.97
CA ASP A 101 8.92 -11.89 -4.26
C ASP A 101 7.86 -10.99 -4.90
N ILE A 102 7.11 -11.52 -5.89
CA ILE A 102 5.99 -10.84 -6.54
C ILE A 102 4.98 -10.25 -5.53
N LYS A 103 4.85 -10.85 -4.34
CA LYS A 103 4.03 -10.35 -3.22
C LYS A 103 4.46 -8.97 -2.70
N ILE A 104 5.65 -8.48 -3.04
CA ILE A 104 6.13 -7.15 -2.62
C ILE A 104 5.73 -6.08 -3.63
N VAL A 105 5.52 -6.46 -4.89
CA VAL A 105 5.14 -5.53 -5.96
C VAL A 105 3.78 -4.91 -5.70
N GLY A 106 2.79 -5.70 -5.25
CA GLY A 106 1.46 -5.20 -4.94
C GLY A 106 1.45 -4.07 -3.89
N PRO A 107 2.04 -4.26 -2.70
CA PRO A 107 2.17 -3.21 -1.69
C PRO A 107 2.92 -1.97 -2.17
N ILE A 108 3.96 -2.12 -2.99
CA ILE A 108 4.69 -0.98 -3.57
C ILE A 108 3.78 -0.19 -4.52
N VAL A 109 3.06 -0.87 -5.42
CA VAL A 109 2.12 -0.23 -6.35
C VAL A 109 1.01 0.48 -5.57
N MET A 110 0.45 -0.16 -4.54
CA MET A 110 -0.55 0.47 -3.66
C MET A 110 0.01 1.70 -2.94
N ALA A 111 1.26 1.65 -2.46
CA ALA A 111 1.92 2.80 -1.85
C ALA A 111 2.06 3.97 -2.84
N ILE A 112 2.49 3.71 -4.08
CA ILE A 112 2.59 4.74 -5.12
C ILE A 112 1.21 5.32 -5.45
N LEU A 113 0.19 4.48 -5.63
CA LEU A 113 -1.19 4.93 -5.89
C LEU A 113 -1.73 5.76 -4.72
N SER A 114 -1.43 5.40 -3.49
CA SER A 114 -1.81 6.16 -2.30
C SER A 114 -1.14 7.54 -2.27
N ILE A 115 0.14 7.66 -2.67
CA ILE A 115 0.81 8.96 -2.81
C ILE A 115 0.11 9.81 -3.88
N ILE A 116 -0.22 9.21 -5.04
CA ILE A 116 -0.93 9.92 -6.11
C ILE A 116 -2.28 10.45 -5.61
N LEU A 117 -3.05 9.62 -4.89
CA LEU A 117 -4.32 10.02 -4.27
C LEU A 117 -4.13 11.15 -3.26
N PHE A 118 -3.10 11.07 -2.43
CA PHE A 118 -2.78 12.08 -1.42
C PHE A 118 -2.42 13.44 -2.03
N VAL A 119 -1.58 13.44 -3.07
CA VAL A 119 -1.08 14.67 -3.72
C VAL A 119 -2.14 15.29 -4.62
N ARG A 120 -2.87 14.47 -5.41
CA ARG A 120 -3.82 14.97 -6.42
C ARG A 120 -5.21 15.29 -5.88
N THR A 121 -5.60 14.76 -4.72
CA THR A 121 -6.95 14.98 -4.18
C THR A 121 -7.00 16.19 -3.25
N ARG A 122 -8.04 17.04 -3.36
CA ARG A 122 -8.29 18.14 -2.40
C ARG A 122 -9.10 17.72 -1.17
N GLY A 123 -9.78 16.58 -1.23
CA GLY A 123 -10.62 16.08 -0.13
C GLY A 123 -9.81 15.66 1.09
N ARG A 124 -10.04 16.33 2.23
CA ARG A 124 -9.35 16.07 3.52
C ARG A 124 -9.39 14.60 3.91
N TYR A 125 -10.56 13.98 3.83
CA TYR A 125 -10.71 12.59 4.25
C TYR A 125 -10.03 11.62 3.28
N THR A 126 -9.86 11.96 1.99
CA THR A 126 -9.24 11.05 1.00
C THR A 126 -7.74 11.05 1.24
N LYS A 127 -7.17 12.22 1.53
CA LYS A 127 -5.80 12.32 2.06
C LYS A 127 -5.60 11.51 3.34
N TRP A 128 -6.57 11.52 4.25
CA TRP A 128 -6.52 10.68 5.44
C TRP A 128 -6.42 9.20 5.08
N LEU A 129 -7.35 8.66 4.30
CA LEU A 129 -7.32 7.24 3.95
C LEU A 129 -6.10 6.87 3.14
N ALA A 130 -5.68 7.71 2.20
CA ALA A 130 -4.44 7.53 1.46
C ALA A 130 -3.23 7.39 2.39
N ALA A 131 -3.14 8.21 3.46
CA ALA A 131 -2.09 8.08 4.46
C ALA A 131 -2.18 6.75 5.23
N VAL A 132 -3.37 6.31 5.61
CA VAL A 132 -3.58 4.99 6.27
C VAL A 132 -3.15 3.85 5.35
N ILE A 133 -3.56 3.89 4.08
CA ILE A 133 -3.18 2.88 3.08
C ILE A 133 -1.67 2.86 2.91
N PHE A 134 -1.04 4.03 2.77
CA PHE A 134 0.41 4.17 2.63
C PHE A 134 1.15 3.52 3.80
N ILE A 135 0.79 3.86 5.04
CA ILE A 135 1.40 3.28 6.25
C ILE A 135 1.19 1.76 6.29
N THR A 136 -0.01 1.29 5.95
CA THR A 136 -0.32 -0.14 5.92
C THR A 136 0.51 -0.88 4.88
N CYS A 137 0.79 -0.28 3.71
CA CYS A 137 1.64 -0.88 2.69
C CYS A 137 3.06 -1.13 3.22
N PHE A 138 3.64 -0.18 3.95
CA PHE A 138 4.94 -0.38 4.61
C PHE A 138 4.89 -1.52 5.64
N ALA A 139 3.81 -1.62 6.41
CA ALA A 139 3.62 -2.72 7.36
C ALA A 139 3.49 -4.09 6.65
N ILE A 140 2.80 -4.15 5.50
CA ILE A 140 2.72 -5.37 4.69
C ILE A 140 4.10 -5.77 4.18
N VAL A 141 4.87 -4.84 3.60
CA VAL A 141 6.23 -5.11 3.12
C VAL A 141 7.11 -5.62 4.26
N TYR A 142 7.05 -4.98 5.43
CA TYR A 142 7.78 -5.43 6.61
C TYR A 142 7.39 -6.85 7.04
N ALA A 143 6.09 -7.18 7.02
CA ALA A 143 5.61 -8.50 7.39
C ALA A 143 5.98 -9.59 6.38
N ILE A 144 6.15 -9.24 5.10
CA ILE A 144 6.59 -10.18 4.05
C ILE A 144 8.10 -10.40 4.12
N ASN A 145 8.89 -9.31 4.08
CA ASN A 145 10.34 -9.38 4.14
C ASN A 145 10.94 -8.13 4.83
N PRO A 146 11.42 -8.25 6.08
CA PRO A 146 12.03 -7.14 6.81
C PRO A 146 13.30 -6.56 6.18
N GLU A 147 14.07 -7.32 5.39
CA GLU A 147 15.28 -6.83 4.73
C GLU A 147 14.96 -5.88 3.59
N ILE A 148 13.98 -6.26 2.75
CA ILE A 148 13.52 -5.40 1.65
C ILE A 148 12.92 -4.11 2.20
N PHE A 149 12.18 -4.18 3.32
CA PHE A 149 11.71 -3.00 4.02
C PHE A 149 12.86 -2.05 4.42
N LYS A 150 13.94 -2.57 5.02
CA LYS A 150 15.10 -1.76 5.42
C LYS A 150 15.74 -1.08 4.21
N ASN A 151 15.89 -1.80 3.10
CA ASN A 151 16.47 -1.25 1.87
C ASN A 151 15.61 -0.13 1.29
N LEU A 152 14.28 -0.34 1.20
CA LEU A 152 13.34 0.69 0.72
C LEU A 152 13.32 1.92 1.62
N LEU A 153 13.34 1.72 2.94
CA LEU A 153 13.37 2.82 3.91
C LEU A 153 14.69 3.60 3.84
N GLY A 154 15.83 2.91 3.71
CA GLY A 154 17.12 3.54 3.50
C GLY A 154 17.16 4.40 2.24
N LEU A 155 16.64 3.90 1.12
CA LEU A 155 16.51 4.67 -0.12
C LEU A 155 15.62 5.91 0.05
N ALA A 156 14.48 5.76 0.73
CA ALA A 156 13.55 6.87 0.96
C ALA A 156 14.16 7.96 1.85
N VAL A 157 14.85 7.58 2.94
CA VAL A 157 15.50 8.51 3.86
C VAL A 157 16.64 9.26 3.17
N ASN A 158 17.51 8.55 2.45
CA ASN A 158 18.63 9.18 1.75
C ASN A 158 18.15 10.22 0.73
N ARG A 159 17.10 9.91 -0.04
CA ARG A 159 16.50 10.88 -0.97
C ARG A 159 15.82 12.05 -0.27
N GLY A 160 15.18 11.79 0.87
CA GLY A 160 14.55 12.86 1.67
C GLY A 160 15.58 13.86 2.18
N ILE A 161 16.76 13.38 2.57
CA ILE A 161 17.87 14.22 3.04
C ILE A 161 18.52 14.97 1.86
N GLU A 162 18.75 14.32 0.71
CA GLU A 162 19.36 14.97 -0.47
C GLU A 162 18.49 16.06 -1.13
N SER A 163 17.19 16.09 -0.84
CA SER A 163 16.24 17.06 -1.42
C SER A 163 15.96 18.29 -0.55
N ILE A 164 16.57 18.37 0.64
CA ILE A 164 16.52 19.52 1.56
C ILE A 164 17.82 20.31 1.45
#